data_AF-A0A969K266-F1
#
_entry.id   AF-A0A969K266-F1
#
_cell.length_a   1.000
_cell.length_b   1.000
_cell.length_c   1.000
_cell.angle_alpha   90.00
_cell.angle_beta   90.00
_cell.angle_gamma   90.00
#
_symmetry.space_group_name_H-M   'P 1'
#
loop_
_entity.id
_entity.type
_entity.pdbx_description
1 polymer ?
#
loop_
_entity_poly.entity_id
_entity_poly.type
_entity_poly.pdbx_seq_one_letter_code
_entity_poly.pdbx_strand_id
1 'polypeptide(L)'
;MSKISGFALVAIGLFHTLVTLVMPEVIGFGGIWQEIAEVGVVDAVTPESLRIWGYYWFLIPGFLVILCGLLCHWIEHHLQHPLPLFLGWGLLAIACFCIVLDLDTGLWLVLLVAVNAIASSYRAQQSRQADDIRT
;
A
#
# COMPACT_ATOMS: atom_id res chain seq x y z
N MET A 1 -7.85 2.62 -21.20
CA MET A 1 -7.80 1.85 -19.94
C MET A 1 -7.12 2.71 -18.89
N SER A 2 -7.76 3.00 -17.77
CA SER A 2 -7.26 3.99 -16.81
C SER A 2 -6.06 3.43 -16.04
N LYS A 3 -4.86 3.95 -16.33
CA LYS A 3 -3.56 3.67 -15.67
C LYS A 3 -3.49 4.28 -14.25
N ILE A 4 -4.57 4.12 -13.49
CA ILE A 4 -4.80 4.82 -12.22
C ILE A 4 -4.40 3.93 -11.03
N SER A 5 -4.33 2.61 -11.19
CA SER A 5 -4.11 1.69 -10.06
C SER A 5 -2.73 1.88 -9.43
N GLY A 6 -1.65 1.97 -10.22
CA GLY A 6 -0.31 2.22 -9.67
C GLY A 6 -0.19 3.60 -9.01
N PHE A 7 -0.73 4.63 -9.65
CA PHE A 7 -0.72 5.99 -9.10
C PHE A 7 -1.54 6.10 -7.80
N ALA A 8 -2.70 5.44 -7.73
CA ALA A 8 -3.53 5.41 -6.54
C ALA A 8 -2.80 4.76 -5.35
N LEU A 9 -2.07 3.66 -5.57
CA LEU A 9 -1.21 3.06 -4.56
C LEU A 9 -0.14 4.03 -4.05
N VAL A 10 0.54 4.75 -4.96
CA VAL A 10 1.51 5.78 -4.58
C VAL A 10 0.85 6.88 -3.75
N ALA A 11 -0.31 7.38 -4.16
CA ALA A 11 -1.03 8.42 -3.43
C ALA A 11 -1.47 7.98 -2.03
N ILE A 12 -2.00 6.76 -1.89
CA ILE A 12 -2.38 6.18 -0.60
C ILE A 12 -1.16 6.01 0.30
N GLY A 13 -0.08 5.44 -0.22
CA GLY A 13 1.15 5.23 0.54
C GLY A 13 1.79 6.55 0.98
N LEU A 14 1.83 7.56 0.09
CA LEU A 14 2.33 8.90 0.42
C LEU A 14 1.48 9.56 1.50
N PHE A 15 0.16 9.52 1.37
CA PHE A 15 -0.73 10.07 2.39
C PHE A 15 -0.50 9.39 3.74
N HIS A 16 -0.46 8.06 3.76
CA HIS A 16 -0.22 7.28 4.97
C HIS A 16 1.12 7.62 5.62
N THR A 17 2.21 7.59 4.85
CA THR A 17 3.55 7.93 5.35
C THR A 17 3.67 9.38 5.81
N LEU A 18 3.10 10.34 5.08
CA LEU A 18 3.18 11.76 5.45
C LEU A 18 2.37 12.07 6.71
N VAL A 19 1.18 11.50 6.87
CA VAL A 19 0.39 11.65 8.09
C VAL A 19 1.15 11.08 9.29
N THR A 20 1.71 9.87 9.15
CA THR A 20 2.50 9.25 10.22
C THR A 20 3.75 10.07 10.57
N LEU A 21 4.48 10.56 9.57
CA LEU A 21 5.75 11.27 9.77
C LEU A 21 5.56 12.70 10.32
N VAL A 22 4.62 13.45 9.74
CA VAL A 22 4.45 14.89 9.99
C VAL A 22 3.43 15.15 11.10
N MET A 23 2.45 14.26 11.27
CA MET A 23 1.34 14.44 12.20
C MET A 23 1.11 13.20 13.07
N PRO A 24 2.14 12.68 13.77
CA PRO A 24 2.00 11.48 14.60
C PRO A 24 0.97 11.65 15.72
N GLU A 25 0.71 12.87 16.18
CA GLU A 25 -0.34 13.18 17.16
C GLU A 25 -1.76 12.85 16.67
N VAL A 26 -2.03 13.02 15.37
CA VAL A 26 -3.35 12.77 14.76
C VAL A 26 -3.69 11.27 14.78
N ILE A 27 -2.66 10.42 14.80
CA ILE A 27 -2.78 8.95 14.83
C ILE A 27 -2.43 8.35 16.20
N GLY A 28 -2.40 9.17 17.26
CA GLY A 28 -2.23 8.69 18.63
C GLY A 28 -0.78 8.50 19.10
N PHE A 29 0.21 8.89 18.29
CA PHE A 29 1.64 8.81 18.61
C PHE A 29 2.23 10.18 19.01
N GLY A 30 1.52 10.93 19.86
CA GLY A 30 2.02 12.20 20.36
C GLY A 30 3.37 12.07 21.09
N GLY A 31 4.27 13.01 20.87
CA GLY A 31 5.60 13.04 21.49
C GLY A 31 6.54 11.89 21.08
N ILE A 32 6.20 11.11 20.03
CA ILE A 32 6.99 9.94 19.62
C ILE A 32 8.40 10.29 19.18
N TRP A 33 8.60 11.48 18.61
CA TRP A 33 9.92 11.93 18.17
C TRP A 33 10.87 12.17 19.33
N GLN A 34 10.37 12.72 20.45
CA GLN A 34 11.16 12.88 21.67
C GLN A 34 11.52 11.52 22.26
N GLU A 35 10.57 10.59 22.32
CA GLU A 35 10.81 9.24 22.83
C GLU A 35 11.86 8.49 21.99
N ILE A 36 11.78 8.57 20.65
CA ILE A 36 12.79 8.01 19.75
C ILE A 36 14.15 8.68 19.94
N ALA A 37 14.20 9.99 20.20
CA ALA A 37 15.45 10.72 20.42
C ALA A 37 16.11 10.35 21.75
N GLU A 38 15.32 10.04 22.79
CA GLU A 38 15.80 9.62 24.11
C GLU A 38 16.26 8.16 24.13
N VAL A 39 15.49 7.26 23.51
CA VAL A 39 15.78 5.82 23.47
C VAL A 39 16.82 5.48 22.40
N GLY A 40 16.85 6.22 21.30
CA GLY A 40 17.65 5.91 20.12
C GLY A 40 16.86 5.14 19.06
N VAL A 41 17.10 5.45 17.78
CA VAL A 41 16.35 4.93 16.63
C VAL A 41 16.43 3.40 16.52
N VAL A 42 17.59 2.82 16.84
CA VAL A 42 17.89 1.38 16.72
C VAL A 42 17.56 0.61 18.00
N ASP A 43 17.77 1.24 19.17
CA ASP A 43 17.53 0.62 20.48
C ASP A 43 16.04 0.59 20.87
N ALA A 44 15.18 1.22 20.07
CA ALA A 44 13.74 1.22 20.21
C ALA A 44 13.03 -0.10 19.83
N VAL A 45 13.77 -1.14 19.43
CA VAL A 45 13.21 -2.49 19.18
C VAL A 45 13.34 -3.37 20.42
N THR A 46 12.90 -2.83 21.56
CA THR A 46 12.89 -3.50 22.87
C THR A 46 11.47 -3.63 23.40
N PRO A 47 11.18 -4.63 24.25
CA PRO A 47 9.87 -4.78 24.88
C PRO A 47 9.41 -3.54 25.68
N GLU A 48 10.35 -2.74 26.18
CA GLU A 48 10.06 -1.49 26.89
C GLU A 48 9.64 -0.34 25.95
N SER A 49 9.88 -0.50 24.65
CA SER A 49 9.64 0.51 23.61
C SER A 49 8.46 0.16 22.69
N LEU A 50 7.45 -0.56 23.22
CA LEU A 50 6.28 -1.02 22.46
C LEU A 50 5.56 0.08 21.69
N ARG A 51 5.56 1.32 22.21
CA ARG A 51 4.96 2.47 21.52
C ARG A 51 5.73 2.85 20.26
N ILE A 52 7.06 2.86 20.30
CA ILE A 52 7.90 3.10 19.13
C ILE A 52 7.76 1.95 18.12
N TRP A 53 7.69 0.70 18.62
CA TRP A 53 7.43 -0.46 17.76
C TRP A 53 6.11 -0.34 17.01
N GLY A 54 5.02 0.04 17.70
CA GLY A 54 3.72 0.31 17.09
C GLY A 54 3.80 1.45 16.05
N TYR A 55 4.55 2.51 16.34
CA TYR A 55 4.75 3.61 15.39
C TYR A 55 5.45 3.15 14.09
N TYR A 56 6.49 2.33 14.19
CA TYR A 56 7.15 1.74 13.01
C TYR A 56 6.22 0.80 12.24
N TRP A 57 5.33 0.09 12.92
CA TRP A 57 4.30 -0.72 12.29
C TRP A 57 3.33 0.11 11.44
N PHE A 58 3.13 1.39 11.74
CA PHE A 58 2.40 2.33 10.87
C PHE A 58 3.31 2.89 9.74
N LEU A 59 4.56 3.25 10.06
CA LEU A 59 5.42 3.94 9.09
C LEU A 59 5.91 3.04 7.94
N ILE A 60 6.34 1.81 8.25
CA ILE A 60 6.97 0.89 7.30
C ILE A 60 5.99 0.44 6.20
N PRO A 61 4.75 0.01 6.50
CA PRO A 61 3.81 -0.38 5.46
C PRO A 61 3.48 0.73 4.47
N GLY A 62 3.35 1.98 4.92
CA GLY A 62 3.16 3.13 4.03
C GLY A 62 4.26 3.23 2.98
N PHE A 63 5.52 3.10 3.41
CA PHE A 63 6.66 3.11 2.51
C PHE A 63 6.66 1.93 1.53
N LEU A 64 6.33 0.72 2.00
CA LEU A 64 6.19 -0.46 1.13
C LEU A 64 5.08 -0.28 0.09
N VAL A 65 3.96 0.34 0.47
CA VAL A 65 2.85 0.66 -0.45
C VAL A 65 3.30 1.65 -1.52
N ILE A 66 4.10 2.66 -1.18
CA ILE A 66 4.69 3.59 -2.16
C ILE A 66 5.55 2.82 -3.16
N LEU A 67 6.47 1.98 -2.69
CA LEU A 67 7.35 1.18 -3.56
C LEU A 67 6.54 0.25 -4.48
N CYS A 68 5.54 -0.43 -3.92
CA CYS A 68 4.63 -1.28 -4.69
C CYS A 68 3.87 -0.47 -5.74
N GLY A 69 3.35 0.71 -5.38
CA GLY A 69 2.66 1.61 -6.30
C GLY A 69 3.55 2.10 -7.43
N LEU A 70 4.80 2.47 -7.14
CA LEU A 70 5.79 2.87 -8.15
C LEU A 70 6.10 1.73 -9.11
N LEU A 71 6.27 0.50 -8.60
CA LEU A 71 6.47 -0.68 -9.44
C LEU A 71 5.24 -0.96 -10.32
N CYS A 72 4.04 -0.89 -9.75
CA CYS A 72 2.79 -1.06 -10.50
C CYS A 72 2.62 0.00 -11.58
N HIS A 73 2.89 1.27 -11.25
CA HIS A 73 2.83 2.38 -12.18
C HIS A 73 3.84 2.22 -13.32
N TRP A 74 5.06 1.79 -12.99
CA TRP A 74 6.08 1.48 -13.99
C TRP A 74 5.64 0.35 -14.92
N ILE A 75 5.07 -0.74 -14.40
CA ILE A 75 4.53 -1.87 -15.18
C ILE A 75 3.43 -1.37 -16.13
N GLU A 76 2.44 -0.61 -15.63
CA GLU A 76 1.33 -0.07 -16.44
C GLU A 76 1.84 0.83 -17.58
N HIS A 77 2.87 1.63 -17.33
CA HIS A 77 3.38 2.58 -18.30
C HIS A 77 4.39 1.96 -19.28
N HIS A 78 5.20 1.00 -18.84
CA HIS A 78 6.22 0.39 -19.67
C HIS A 78 5.67 -0.73 -20.55
N LEU A 79 4.79 -1.58 -20.00
CA LEU A 79 4.22 -2.71 -20.75
C LEU A 79 2.96 -2.34 -21.54
N GLN A 80 2.41 -1.12 -21.35
CA GLN A 80 1.16 -0.64 -21.96
C GLN A 80 -0.01 -1.63 -21.80
N HIS A 81 0.07 -2.48 -20.80
CA HIS A 81 -0.90 -3.50 -20.45
C HIS A 81 -1.47 -3.18 -19.07
N PRO A 82 -2.73 -3.56 -18.80
CA PRO A 82 -3.26 -3.53 -17.44
C PRO A 82 -2.41 -4.43 -16.53
N LEU A 83 -2.44 -4.16 -15.22
CA LEU A 83 -1.73 -4.98 -14.25
C LEU A 83 -2.03 -6.47 -14.45
N PRO A 84 -1.02 -7.35 -14.30
CA PRO A 84 -1.25 -8.78 -14.37
C PRO A 84 -2.11 -9.24 -13.19
N LEU A 85 -3.00 -10.20 -13.44
CA LEU A 85 -3.99 -10.68 -12.47
C LEU A 85 -3.35 -11.16 -11.16
N PHE A 86 -2.17 -11.81 -11.23
CA PHE A 86 -1.46 -12.28 -10.04
C PHE A 86 -1.10 -11.14 -9.08
N LEU A 87 -0.79 -9.94 -9.61
CA LEU A 87 -0.42 -8.79 -8.80
C LEU A 87 -1.65 -8.22 -8.09
N GLY A 88 -2.81 -8.22 -8.76
CA GLY A 88 -4.09 -7.86 -8.14
C GLY A 88 -4.46 -8.79 -6.98
N TRP A 89 -4.30 -10.10 -7.15
CA TRP A 89 -4.50 -11.08 -6.07
C TRP A 89 -3.46 -10.95 -4.94
N GLY A 90 -2.20 -10.66 -5.28
CA GLY A 90 -1.16 -10.39 -4.29
C GLY A 90 -1.47 -9.16 -3.43
N LEU A 91 -1.89 -8.06 -4.07
CA LEU A 91 -2.37 -6.85 -3.39
C LEU A 91 -3.57 -7.14 -2.49
N LEU A 92 -4.51 -7.97 -2.94
CA LEU A 92 -5.66 -8.38 -2.14
C LEU A 92 -5.25 -9.19 -0.90
N ALA A 93 -4.33 -10.14 -1.07
CA ALA A 93 -3.82 -10.96 0.03
C ALA A 93 -3.09 -10.09 1.07
N ILE A 94 -2.26 -9.14 0.63
CA ILE A 94 -1.60 -8.16 1.51
C ILE A 94 -2.63 -7.33 2.25
N ALA A 95 -3.64 -6.79 1.56
CA ALA A 95 -4.69 -5.99 2.19
C ALA A 95 -5.45 -6.80 3.25
N CYS A 96 -5.85 -8.04 2.95
CA CYS A 96 -6.50 -8.93 3.91
C CYS A 96 -5.59 -9.22 5.12
N PHE A 97 -4.31 -9.50 4.89
CA PHE A 97 -3.35 -9.74 5.96
C PHE A 97 -3.19 -8.52 6.87
N CYS A 98 -3.04 -7.32 6.31
CA CYS A 98 -2.97 -6.08 7.08
C CYS A 98 -4.25 -5.82 7.88
N ILE A 99 -5.43 -6.04 7.29
CA ILE A 99 -6.72 -5.91 7.98
C ILE A 99 -6.85 -6.87 9.17
N VAL A 100 -6.37 -8.11 9.02
CA VAL A 100 -6.40 -9.12 10.09
C VAL A 100 -5.45 -8.76 11.23
N LEU A 101 -4.28 -8.20 10.91
CA LEU A 101 -3.29 -7.83 11.92
C LEU A 101 -3.72 -6.58 12.68
N ASP A 102 -4.13 -5.54 11.96
CA ASP A 102 -4.53 -4.28 12.58
C ASP A 102 -5.39 -3.43 11.61
N LEU A 103 -6.67 -3.26 11.94
CA LEU A 103 -7.60 -2.49 11.13
C LEU A 103 -7.34 -0.97 11.21
N ASP A 104 -6.74 -0.50 12.32
CA ASP A 104 -6.53 0.92 12.57
C ASP A 104 -5.37 1.50 11.73
N THR A 105 -4.55 0.63 11.13
CA THR A 105 -3.45 1.03 10.24
C THR A 105 -3.90 1.69 8.93
N GLY A 106 -5.19 1.78 8.62
CA GLY A 106 -5.66 2.49 7.42
C GLY A 106 -5.30 1.82 6.08
N LEU A 107 -4.60 0.69 6.11
CA LEU A 107 -4.17 -0.09 4.94
C LEU A 107 -5.32 -0.76 4.19
N TRP A 108 -6.55 -0.70 4.72
CA TRP A 108 -7.76 -1.15 4.05
C TRP A 108 -8.01 -0.41 2.72
N LEU A 109 -7.46 0.79 2.51
CA LEU A 109 -7.52 1.51 1.23
C LEU A 109 -6.85 0.74 0.08
N VAL A 110 -5.85 -0.09 0.38
CA VAL A 110 -5.19 -0.97 -0.59
C VAL A 110 -6.17 -2.01 -1.15
N LEU A 111 -7.17 -2.41 -0.37
CA LEU A 111 -8.22 -3.35 -0.80
C LEU A 111 -9.00 -2.82 -2.01
N LEU A 112 -9.38 -1.53 -1.98
CA LEU A 112 -10.12 -0.90 -3.08
C LEU A 112 -9.29 -0.90 -4.37
N VAL A 113 -7.98 -0.64 -4.25
CA VAL A 113 -7.08 -0.68 -5.41
C VAL A 113 -6.87 -2.10 -5.91
N ALA A 114 -6.77 -3.10 -5.02
CA ALA A 114 -6.66 -4.50 -5.38
C ALA A 114 -7.87 -4.99 -6.19
N VAL A 115 -9.09 -4.68 -5.72
CA VAL A 115 -10.34 -5.01 -6.41
C VAL A 115 -10.40 -4.34 -7.78
N ASN A 116 -10.03 -3.05 -7.87
CA ASN A 116 -9.99 -2.34 -9.14
C ASN A 116 -8.97 -2.95 -10.12
N ALA A 117 -7.79 -3.34 -9.64
CA ALA A 117 -6.78 -4.00 -10.44
C ALA A 117 -7.33 -5.32 -11.02
N ILE A 118 -7.89 -6.19 -10.18
CA ILE A 118 -8.49 -7.46 -10.60
C ILE A 118 -9.60 -7.24 -11.64
N ALA A 119 -10.54 -6.33 -11.38
CA ALA A 119 -11.63 -6.02 -12.29
C ALA A 119 -11.13 -5.49 -13.65
N SER A 120 -10.07 -4.66 -13.64
CA SER A 120 -9.46 -4.13 -14.86
C SER A 120 -8.79 -5.22 -15.71
N SER A 121 -8.12 -6.18 -15.07
CA SER A 121 -7.46 -7.31 -15.75
C SER A 121 -8.50 -8.22 -16.42
N TYR A 122 -9.60 -8.55 -15.74
CA TYR A 122 -10.67 -9.37 -16.33
C TYR A 122 -11.33 -8.70 -17.54
N ARG A 123 -11.61 -7.40 -17.47
CA ARG A 123 -12.18 -6.64 -18.60
C ARG A 123 -11.27 -6.67 -19.81
N ALA A 124 -9.97 -6.54 -19.61
CA ALA A 124 -8.99 -6.57 -20.70
C ALA A 124 -8.86 -7.96 -21.35
N GLN A 125 -8.92 -9.04 -20.56
CA GLN A 125 -8.92 -10.41 -21.09
C GLN A 125 -10.16 -10.67 -21.96
N GLN A 126 -11.35 -10.27 -21.48
CA GLN A 126 -12.60 -10.41 -22.24
C GLN A 126 -12.57 -9.66 -23.57
N SER A 127 -12.03 -8.43 -23.60
CA SER A 127 -11.90 -7.68 -24.85
C SER A 127 -11.00 -8.36 -25.87
N ARG A 128 -9.87 -8.95 -25.43
CA ARG A 128 -8.95 -9.66 -26.34
C ARG A 128 -9.60 -10.92 -26.92
N GLN A 129 -10.29 -11.69 -26.08
CA GLN A 129 -10.97 -12.89 -26.53
C GLN A 129 -12.11 -12.59 -27.53
N ALA A 130 -12.79 -11.45 -27.36
CA ALA A 130 -13.83 -11.01 -28.30
C ALA A 130 -13.26 -10.60 -29.67
N ASP A 131 -12.05 -10.03 -29.71
CA ASP A 131 -11.35 -9.69 -30.95
C ASP A 131 -10.84 -10.95 -31.68
N ASP A 132 -10.27 -11.93 -30.96
CA ASP A 132 -9.79 -13.20 -31.56
C ASP A 132 -10.94 -14.02 -32.20
N ILE A 133 -12.17 -13.92 -31.70
CA ILE A 133 -13.34 -14.61 -32.28
C ILE A 133 -13.78 -13.96 -33.61
N ARG A 134 -13.41 -12.70 -33.85
CA ARG A 134 -13.84 -11.93 -35.03
C ARG A 134 -12.85 -12.00 -36.21
N THR A 135 -11.66 -12.55 -35.99
CA THR A 135 -10.60 -12.75 -37.00
C THR A 135 -10.60 -14.19 -37.51
#